data_AF-A0A0U3HKH6-F1
#
_entry.id   AF-A0A0U3HKH6-F1
#
_cell.length_a   1.000
_cell.length_b   1.000
_cell.length_c   1.000
_cell.angle_alpha   90.00
_cell.angle_beta   90.00
_cell.angle_gamma   90.00
#
_symmetry.space_group_name_H-M   'P 1'
#
loop_
_entity.id
_entity.type
_entity.pdbx_description
1 polymer ?
#
loop_
_entity_poly.entity_id
_entity_poly.type
_entity_poly.pdbx_seq_one_letter_code
_entity_poly.pdbx_strand_id
1 'polypeptide(L)'
;MTVLHEHRAPTLELDPGPLAATPAWPAPPVGPGSGVAGTAGTGQHAEPAHCGRPMAVRRLDPLVPGCRANQAVVEAALAGERVHACSCGYLLTLPADPAEPLCAVAEQPVFAQLFLSRVHAAAGALESVQWACDQLALTQPAPEGPGGQWLYEADQESAAWAVDAAELDLTDAVRLATVHGVPAQLLVEAAEHHQPVETTGVPAAVAS
;
A
#
# COMPACT_ATOMS: atom_id res chain seq x y z
N MET A 1 -18.34 -47.33 -4.29
CA MET A 1 -17.87 -46.59 -5.48
C MET A 1 -18.14 -45.13 -5.22
N THR A 2 -17.12 -44.39 -4.76
CA THR A 2 -17.23 -43.00 -4.31
C THR A 2 -16.62 -42.12 -5.37
N VAL A 3 -17.40 -41.20 -5.93
CA VAL A 3 -16.94 -40.22 -6.92
C VAL A 3 -16.30 -39.06 -6.16
N LEU A 4 -14.99 -38.87 -6.32
CA LEU A 4 -14.30 -37.67 -5.86
C LEU A 4 -14.68 -36.52 -6.78
N HIS A 5 -15.36 -35.50 -6.24
CA HIS A 5 -15.53 -34.22 -6.92
C HIS A 5 -14.29 -33.36 -6.62
N GLU A 6 -13.49 -33.12 -7.65
CA GLU A 6 -12.43 -32.11 -7.63
C GLU A 6 -13.06 -30.72 -7.64
N HIS A 7 -13.00 -30.00 -6.53
CA HIS A 7 -13.32 -28.58 -6.48
C HIS A 7 -12.16 -27.77 -7.08
N ARG A 8 -12.24 -27.51 -8.39
CA ARG A 8 -11.36 -26.57 -9.08
C ARG A 8 -11.83 -25.14 -8.81
N ALA A 9 -10.96 -24.27 -8.30
CA ALA A 9 -11.27 -22.86 -8.09
C ALA A 9 -11.65 -22.16 -9.42
N PRO A 10 -12.62 -21.23 -9.43
CA PRO A 10 -13.02 -20.54 -10.64
C PRO A 10 -11.88 -19.63 -11.12
N THR A 11 -11.42 -19.87 -12.35
CA THR A 11 -10.51 -18.96 -13.05
C THR A 11 -11.34 -17.82 -13.62
N LEU A 12 -11.16 -16.61 -13.07
CA LEU A 12 -11.72 -15.37 -13.63
C LEU A 12 -10.94 -15.03 -14.90
N GLU A 13 -11.47 -15.42 -16.06
CA GLU A 13 -11.00 -14.91 -17.35
C GLU A 13 -11.48 -13.47 -17.52
N LEU A 14 -10.55 -12.53 -17.42
CA LEU A 14 -10.80 -11.11 -17.71
C LEU A 14 -10.75 -10.92 -19.23
N ASP A 15 -11.92 -10.72 -19.83
CA ASP A 15 -12.09 -10.39 -21.24
C ASP A 15 -11.42 -9.02 -21.53
N PRO A 16 -10.38 -8.93 -22.39
CA PRO A 16 -9.73 -7.66 -22.72
C PRO A 16 -10.60 -6.88 -23.71
N GLY A 17 -11.67 -6.27 -23.19
CA GLY A 17 -12.45 -5.28 -23.93
C GLY A 17 -11.56 -4.13 -24.43
N PRO A 18 -11.97 -3.42 -25.50
CA PRO A 18 -11.17 -2.36 -26.10
C PRO A 18 -10.86 -1.28 -25.07
N LEU A 19 -9.56 -1.04 -24.87
CA LEU A 19 -9.04 0.00 -23.97
C LEU A 19 -9.66 1.35 -24.35
N ALA A 20 -10.43 1.93 -23.42
CA ALA A 20 -10.95 3.28 -23.57
C ALA A 20 -9.78 4.24 -23.84
N ALA A 21 -9.98 5.17 -24.77
CA ALA A 21 -8.99 6.19 -25.10
C ALA A 21 -8.55 6.93 -23.83
N THR A 22 -7.24 7.09 -23.66
CA THR A 22 -6.64 7.83 -22.54
C THR A 22 -7.26 9.22 -22.42
N PRO A 23 -7.69 9.66 -21.23
CA PRO A 23 -8.16 11.02 -21.02
C PRO A 23 -7.04 12.01 -21.35
N ALA A 24 -7.33 12.98 -22.24
CA ALA A 24 -6.43 14.06 -22.56
C ALA A 24 -6.43 15.09 -21.42
N TRP A 25 -5.40 15.05 -20.59
CA TRP A 25 -5.19 16.05 -19.55
C TRP A 25 -4.87 17.42 -20.17
N PRO A 26 -5.42 18.52 -19.66
CA PRO A 26 -5.04 19.85 -20.12
C PRO A 26 -3.56 20.11 -19.80
N ALA A 27 -2.81 20.57 -20.80
CA ALA A 27 -1.45 21.04 -20.59
C ALA A 27 -1.46 22.30 -19.69
N PRO A 28 -0.47 22.46 -18.78
CA PRO A 28 -0.38 23.66 -17.96
C PRO A 28 -0.10 24.90 -18.83
N PRO A 29 -0.50 26.11 -18.38
CA PRO A 29 -0.20 27.34 -19.10
C PRO A 29 1.31 27.60 -19.09
N VAL A 30 1.91 27.66 -20.28
CA VAL A 30 3.29 28.10 -20.47
C VAL A 30 3.32 29.62 -20.32
N GLY A 31 4.02 30.13 -19.30
CA GLY A 31 4.23 31.57 -19.12
C GLY A 31 5.07 32.17 -20.28
N PRO A 32 4.84 33.44 -20.69
CA PRO A 32 5.54 34.01 -21.83
C PRO A 32 6.91 34.61 -21.48
N GLY A 33 7.93 34.22 -22.26
CA GLY A 33 9.19 34.97 -22.50
C GLY A 33 10.30 34.78 -21.45
N SER A 34 11.59 34.87 -21.75
CA SER A 34 12.33 35.20 -22.96
C SER A 34 13.81 34.80 -22.71
N GLY A 35 14.54 34.38 -23.73
CA GLY A 35 15.95 33.95 -23.57
C GLY A 35 16.94 35.10 -23.41
N VAL A 36 18.04 34.86 -22.70
CA VAL A 36 19.40 35.38 -22.96
C VAL A 36 20.41 34.38 -22.43
N ALA A 37 21.42 34.05 -23.24
CA ALA A 37 22.57 33.22 -22.86
C ALA A 37 23.45 33.92 -21.81
N GLY A 38 23.87 33.18 -20.78
CA GLY A 38 24.81 33.65 -19.76
C GLY A 38 25.50 32.47 -19.07
N THR A 39 26.80 32.36 -19.30
CA THR A 39 27.75 31.43 -18.68
C THR A 39 27.88 31.64 -17.17
N ALA A 40 27.64 30.60 -16.37
CA ALA A 40 28.36 30.31 -15.11
C ALA A 40 27.95 28.93 -14.59
N GLY A 41 28.93 28.05 -14.40
CA GLY A 41 28.75 26.75 -13.80
C GLY A 41 28.42 26.85 -12.30
N THR A 42 27.22 26.46 -11.96
CA THR A 42 26.85 25.82 -10.70
C THR A 42 25.95 24.67 -11.13
N GLY A 43 26.22 23.45 -10.67
CA GLY A 43 25.55 22.22 -11.12
C GLY A 43 24.04 22.29 -10.96
N GLN A 44 23.36 22.88 -11.94
CA GLN A 44 21.93 22.74 -12.14
C GLN A 44 21.75 21.32 -12.64
N HIS A 45 21.14 20.46 -11.82
CA HIS A 45 20.62 19.19 -12.31
C HIS A 45 19.72 19.53 -13.50
N ALA A 46 20.18 19.16 -14.69
CA ALA A 46 19.37 19.31 -15.89
C ALA A 46 18.08 18.53 -15.65
N GLU A 47 16.92 19.19 -15.78
CA GLU A 47 15.63 18.50 -15.65
C GLU A 47 15.63 17.29 -16.59
N PRO A 48 15.19 16.11 -16.10
CA PRO A 48 15.16 14.92 -16.93
C PRO A 48 14.30 15.18 -18.17
N ALA A 49 14.77 14.74 -19.33
CA ALA A 49 14.07 14.94 -20.59
C ALA A 49 13.82 13.61 -21.31
N HIS A 50 12.65 13.49 -21.93
CA HIS A 50 12.26 12.35 -22.74
C HIS A 50 11.38 12.83 -23.91
N CYS A 51 11.44 12.17 -25.07
CA CYS A 51 10.80 12.63 -26.31
C CYS A 51 11.18 14.08 -26.71
N GLY A 52 12.38 14.54 -26.35
CA GLY A 52 12.85 15.91 -26.63
C GLY A 52 12.16 17.00 -25.80
N ARG A 53 11.46 16.64 -24.71
CA ARG A 53 10.81 17.58 -23.79
C ARG A 53 11.21 17.29 -22.34
N PRO A 54 11.25 18.31 -21.46
CA PRO A 54 11.40 18.10 -20.02
C PRO A 54 10.27 17.22 -19.47
N MET A 55 10.59 16.39 -18.48
CA MET A 55 9.66 15.54 -17.76
C MET A 55 9.25 16.23 -16.47
N ALA A 56 7.96 16.56 -16.34
CA ALA A 56 7.43 17.17 -15.13
C ALA A 56 7.40 16.16 -13.98
N VAL A 57 7.56 16.65 -12.74
CA VAL A 57 7.29 15.86 -11.55
C VAL A 57 5.82 15.44 -11.57
N ARG A 58 5.58 14.14 -11.43
CA ARG A 58 4.25 13.56 -11.42
C ARG A 58 3.54 13.99 -10.13
N ARG A 59 2.38 14.63 -10.32
CA ARG A 59 1.47 15.05 -9.26
C ARG A 59 0.49 13.92 -8.94
N LEU A 60 -0.04 13.93 -7.72
CA LEU A 60 -1.09 12.98 -7.33
C LEU A 60 -2.41 13.38 -7.98
N ASP A 61 -3.17 12.39 -8.44
CA ASP A 61 -4.53 12.58 -8.94
C ASP A 61 -5.54 12.45 -7.79
N PRO A 62 -6.22 13.55 -7.38
CA PRO A 62 -7.20 13.50 -6.31
C PRO A 62 -8.52 12.83 -6.71
N LEU A 63 -8.80 12.68 -8.01
CA LEU A 63 -10.03 12.03 -8.48
C LEU A 63 -9.95 10.51 -8.38
N VAL A 64 -8.74 9.96 -8.37
CA VAL A 64 -8.52 8.51 -8.24
C VAL A 64 -7.40 8.22 -7.22
N PRO A 65 -7.64 8.48 -5.92
CA PRO A 65 -6.60 8.40 -4.89
C PRO A 65 -5.86 7.06 -4.87
N GLY A 66 -6.58 5.95 -4.98
CA GLY A 66 -6.03 4.58 -4.94
C GLY A 66 -5.48 4.05 -6.27
N CYS A 67 -5.27 4.88 -7.29
CA CYS A 67 -4.68 4.38 -8.53
C CYS A 67 -3.22 3.96 -8.35
N ARG A 68 -2.77 2.95 -9.13
CA ARG A 68 -1.38 2.47 -9.10
C ARG A 68 -0.36 3.59 -9.31
N ALA A 69 -0.71 4.61 -10.09
CA ALA A 69 0.19 5.70 -10.37
C ALA A 69 0.40 6.63 -9.17
N ASN A 70 -0.64 6.84 -8.34
CA ASN A 70 -0.50 7.57 -7.08
C ASN A 70 0.28 6.73 -6.06
N GLN A 71 0.02 5.42 -6.01
CA GLN A 71 0.77 4.52 -5.15
C GLN A 71 2.27 4.53 -5.47
N ALA A 72 2.64 4.45 -6.76
CA ALA A 72 4.04 4.55 -7.19
C ALA A 72 4.69 5.90 -6.82
N VAL A 73 3.94 7.02 -6.85
CA VAL A 73 4.44 8.33 -6.42
C VAL A 73 4.71 8.35 -4.91
N VAL A 74 3.81 7.77 -4.10
CA VAL A 74 4.00 7.69 -2.65
C VAL A 74 5.17 6.77 -2.30
N GLU A 75 5.25 5.59 -2.93
CA GLU A 75 6.35 4.64 -2.71
C GLU A 75 7.71 5.25 -3.06
N ALA A 76 7.82 5.97 -4.18
CA ALA A 76 9.03 6.71 -4.54
C ALA A 76 9.33 7.80 -3.50
N ALA A 77 8.33 8.58 -3.08
CA ALA A 77 8.52 9.63 -2.08
C ALA A 77 9.05 9.06 -0.75
N LEU A 78 8.55 7.90 -0.33
CA LEU A 78 9.01 7.19 0.86
C LEU A 78 10.44 6.65 0.73
N ALA A 79 10.86 6.30 -0.48
CA ALA A 79 12.23 5.93 -0.80
C ALA A 79 13.18 7.14 -0.92
N GLY A 80 12.70 8.37 -0.71
CA GLY A 80 13.48 9.59 -0.91
C GLY A 80 13.68 9.93 -2.39
N GLU A 81 12.74 9.54 -3.24
CA GLU A 81 12.78 9.70 -4.68
C GLU A 81 11.54 10.48 -5.19
N ARG A 82 11.61 10.97 -6.43
CA ARG A 82 10.49 11.58 -7.16
C ARG A 82 10.25 10.88 -8.48
N VAL A 83 8.97 10.74 -8.82
CA VAL A 83 8.56 10.25 -10.13
C VAL A 83 8.43 11.43 -11.09
N HIS A 84 9.14 11.38 -12.19
CA HIS A 84 8.99 12.27 -13.34
C HIS A 84 8.21 11.54 -14.43
N ALA A 85 7.27 12.23 -15.07
CA ALA A 85 6.43 11.68 -16.12
C ALA A 85 6.60 12.43 -17.44
N CYS A 86 6.82 11.69 -18.51
CA CYS A 86 6.74 12.19 -19.86
C CYS A 86 5.28 12.07 -20.36
N SER A 87 4.85 12.98 -21.24
CA SER A 87 3.53 12.92 -21.87
C SER A 87 3.30 11.65 -22.70
N CYS A 88 4.35 10.93 -23.09
CA CYS A 88 4.24 9.63 -23.77
C CYS A 88 3.95 8.46 -22.81
N GLY A 89 3.84 8.71 -21.50
CA GLY A 89 3.62 7.69 -20.47
C GLY A 89 4.88 7.10 -19.85
N TYR A 90 6.07 7.48 -20.30
CA TYR A 90 7.33 7.06 -19.68
C TYR A 90 7.47 7.68 -18.27
N LEU A 91 7.84 6.86 -17.29
CA LEU A 91 8.12 7.26 -15.92
C LEU A 91 9.61 7.09 -15.61
N LEU A 92 10.17 8.05 -14.91
CA LEU A 92 11.54 8.01 -14.42
C LEU A 92 11.55 8.38 -12.94
N THR A 93 12.19 7.56 -12.12
CA THR A 93 12.36 7.83 -10.69
C THR A 93 13.77 8.37 -10.45
N LEU A 94 13.89 9.49 -9.74
CA LEU A 94 15.16 10.14 -9.42
C LEU A 94 15.22 10.48 -7.93
N PRO A 95 16.42 10.54 -7.31
CA PRO A 95 16.56 11.02 -5.94
C PRO A 95 15.93 12.40 -5.77
N ALA A 96 15.16 12.57 -4.69
CA ALA A 96 14.57 13.85 -4.31
C ALA A 96 15.59 14.69 -3.51
N ASP A 97 15.47 16.02 -3.59
CA ASP A 97 16.12 16.89 -2.63
C ASP A 97 15.43 16.73 -1.27
N PRO A 98 16.15 16.36 -0.19
CA PRO A 98 15.57 16.18 1.14
C PRO A 98 14.96 17.46 1.73
N ALA A 99 15.29 18.64 1.20
CA ALA A 99 14.69 19.91 1.60
C ALA A 99 13.30 20.14 1.00
N GLU A 100 12.93 19.42 -0.07
CA GLU A 100 11.64 19.59 -0.70
C GLU A 100 10.55 18.74 -0.03
N PRO A 101 9.31 19.27 0.07
CA PRO A 101 8.20 18.50 0.62
C PRO A 101 7.84 17.30 -0.27
N LEU A 102 7.49 16.17 0.36
CA LEU A 102 7.13 14.92 -0.32
C LEU A 102 5.92 15.09 -1.25
N CYS A 103 4.94 15.90 -0.85
CA CYS A 103 3.79 16.27 -1.66
C CYS A 103 3.50 17.77 -1.54
N ALA A 104 2.78 18.32 -2.50
CA ALA A 104 2.29 19.69 -2.37
C ALA A 104 1.14 19.76 -1.35
N VAL A 105 0.91 20.95 -0.80
CA VAL A 105 -0.17 21.21 0.17
C VAL A 105 -1.54 20.75 -0.33
N ALA A 106 -1.86 20.99 -1.61
CA ALA A 106 -3.12 20.57 -2.21
C ALA A 106 -3.29 19.04 -2.35
N GLU A 107 -2.20 18.28 -2.24
CA GLU A 107 -2.16 16.82 -2.37
C GLU A 107 -2.18 16.11 -1.01
N GLN A 108 -2.02 16.86 0.09
CA GLN A 108 -2.02 16.30 1.45
C GLN A 108 -3.22 15.40 1.74
N PRO A 109 -4.46 15.71 1.31
CA PRO A 109 -5.59 14.80 1.54
C PRO A 109 -5.42 13.44 0.86
N VAL A 110 -4.88 13.42 -0.37
CA VAL A 110 -4.63 12.18 -1.12
C VAL A 110 -3.49 11.40 -0.48
N PHE A 111 -2.44 12.10 -0.05
CA PHE A 111 -1.31 11.53 0.67
C PHE A 111 -1.75 10.85 1.97
N ALA A 112 -2.60 11.55 2.76
CA ALA A 112 -3.16 11.01 3.99
C ALA A 112 -4.06 9.79 3.74
N GLN A 113 -4.90 9.82 2.70
CA GLN A 113 -5.75 8.69 2.34
C GLN A 113 -4.93 7.46 1.94
N LEU A 114 -3.82 7.64 1.22
CA LEU A 114 -2.94 6.54 0.82
C LEU A 114 -2.22 5.92 2.04
N PHE A 115 -1.80 6.74 3.00
CA PHE A 115 -1.28 6.22 4.27
C PHE A 115 -2.33 5.47 5.09
N LEU A 116 -3.55 5.99 5.18
CA LEU A 116 -4.66 5.28 5.84
C LEU A 116 -4.96 3.96 5.15
N SER A 117 -4.94 3.92 3.82
CA SER A 117 -5.12 2.69 3.05
C SER A 117 -4.03 1.66 3.37
N ARG A 118 -2.79 2.10 3.56
CA ARG A 118 -1.67 1.24 3.99
C ARG A 118 -1.88 0.70 5.42
N VAL A 119 -2.34 1.53 6.34
CA VAL A 119 -2.65 1.11 7.72
C VAL A 119 -3.77 0.06 7.72
N HIS A 120 -4.87 0.30 6.99
CA HIS A 120 -5.94 -0.69 6.84
C HIS A 120 -5.46 -2.01 6.24
N ALA A 121 -4.61 -1.95 5.20
CA ALA A 121 -4.07 -3.15 4.59
C ALA A 121 -3.19 -3.95 5.58
N ALA A 122 -2.37 -3.28 6.37
CA ALA A 122 -1.55 -3.93 7.40
C ALA A 122 -2.39 -4.50 8.54
N ALA A 123 -3.40 -3.78 9.00
CA ALA A 123 -4.33 -4.26 10.03
C ALA A 123 -5.10 -5.50 9.56
N GLY A 124 -5.63 -5.49 8.34
CA GLY A 124 -6.30 -6.64 7.75
C GLY A 124 -5.37 -7.84 7.51
N ALA A 125 -4.08 -7.59 7.21
CA ALA A 125 -3.09 -8.66 7.10
C ALA A 125 -2.82 -9.32 8.46
N LEU A 126 -2.66 -8.53 9.53
CA LEU A 126 -2.52 -9.03 10.89
C LEU A 126 -3.74 -9.86 11.32
N GLU A 127 -4.95 -9.34 11.10
CA GLU A 127 -6.20 -10.06 11.37
C GLU A 127 -6.24 -11.40 10.63
N SER A 128 -5.87 -11.40 9.34
CA SER A 128 -5.86 -12.61 8.52
C SER A 128 -4.86 -13.65 9.02
N VAL A 129 -3.68 -13.22 9.47
CA VAL A 129 -2.66 -14.10 10.04
C VAL A 129 -3.12 -14.68 11.38
N GLN A 130 -3.68 -13.85 12.27
CA GLN A 130 -4.23 -14.29 13.55
C GLN A 130 -5.36 -15.32 13.34
N TRP A 131 -6.28 -15.05 12.42
CA TRP A 131 -7.31 -16.00 12.05
C TRP A 131 -6.74 -17.32 11.52
N ALA A 132 -5.71 -17.28 10.67
CA ALA A 132 -5.05 -18.48 10.17
C ALA A 132 -4.40 -19.30 11.31
N CYS A 133 -3.82 -18.63 12.31
CA CYS A 133 -3.29 -19.28 13.51
C CYS A 133 -4.40 -19.96 14.32
N ASP A 134 -5.54 -19.30 14.50
CA ASP A 134 -6.71 -19.89 15.17
C ASP A 134 -7.21 -21.15 14.43
N GLN A 135 -7.27 -21.09 13.09
CA GLN A 135 -7.65 -22.26 12.28
C GLN A 135 -6.65 -23.41 12.43
N LEU A 136 -5.35 -23.10 12.47
CA LEU A 136 -4.29 -24.09 12.66
C LEU A 136 -4.46 -24.79 14.02
N ALA A 137 -4.69 -24.04 15.09
CA ALA A 137 -4.89 -24.57 16.44
C ALA A 137 -6.13 -25.48 16.55
N LEU A 138 -7.20 -25.18 15.79
CA LEU A 138 -8.43 -25.98 15.77
C LEU A 138 -8.31 -27.27 14.94
N THR A 139 -7.43 -27.30 13.93
CA THR A 139 -7.36 -28.38 12.94
C THR A 139 -6.17 -29.30 13.09
N GLN A 140 -5.15 -28.90 13.86
CA GLN A 140 -3.95 -29.72 14.05
C GLN A 140 -4.26 -30.98 14.89
N PRO A 141 -4.07 -32.19 14.34
CA PRO A 141 -4.14 -33.42 15.11
C PRO A 141 -2.95 -33.51 16.07
N ALA A 142 -3.10 -34.34 17.12
CA ALA A 142 -2.00 -34.60 18.03
C ALA A 142 -0.78 -35.17 17.26
N PRO A 143 0.44 -34.68 17.54
CA PRO A 143 1.64 -35.14 16.83
C PRO A 143 1.89 -36.63 17.10
N GLU A 144 2.02 -37.41 16.03
CA GLU A 144 2.37 -38.83 16.12
C GLU A 144 3.88 -39.02 15.98
N GLY A 145 4.50 -39.43 17.09
CA GLY A 145 5.93 -39.74 17.15
C GLY A 145 6.86 -38.53 17.01
N PRO A 146 8.19 -38.76 17.03
CA PRO A 146 9.17 -37.68 17.08
C PRO A 146 9.18 -36.78 15.82
N GLY A 147 8.91 -37.35 14.65
CA GLY A 147 8.83 -36.59 13.40
C GLY A 147 7.59 -35.69 13.32
N GLY A 148 6.44 -36.18 13.80
CA GLY A 148 5.22 -35.38 13.91
C GLY A 148 5.36 -34.24 14.92
N GLN A 149 6.06 -34.49 16.04
CA GLN A 149 6.35 -33.47 17.04
C GLN A 149 7.18 -32.31 16.46
N TRP A 150 8.23 -32.62 15.67
CA TRP A 150 9.07 -31.59 15.07
C TRP A 150 8.30 -30.72 14.06
N LEU A 151 7.46 -31.33 13.20
CA LEU A 151 6.63 -30.59 12.25
C LEU A 151 5.63 -29.67 12.96
N TYR A 152 5.00 -30.18 14.03
CA TYR A 152 4.08 -29.40 14.86
C TYR A 152 4.76 -28.17 15.46
N GLU A 153 5.96 -28.33 16.02
CA GLU A 153 6.75 -27.22 16.57
C GLU A 153 7.14 -26.20 15.49
N ALA A 154 7.57 -26.67 14.31
CA ALA A 154 7.93 -25.81 13.19
C ALA A 154 6.74 -24.99 12.65
N ASP A 155 5.54 -25.59 12.58
CA ASP A 155 4.32 -24.89 12.19
C ASP A 155 3.95 -23.80 13.21
N GLN A 156 4.09 -24.09 14.51
CA GLN A 156 3.83 -23.11 15.57
C GLN A 156 4.85 -21.97 15.58
N GLU A 157 6.14 -22.26 15.37
CA GLU A 157 7.18 -21.25 15.23
C GLU A 157 6.93 -20.36 14.00
N SER A 158 6.57 -20.97 12.87
CA SER A 158 6.23 -20.24 11.64
C SER A 158 5.01 -19.34 11.83
N ALA A 159 3.98 -19.82 12.53
CA ALA A 159 2.79 -19.04 12.86
C ALA A 159 3.13 -17.84 13.76
N ALA A 160 3.94 -18.05 14.81
CA ALA A 160 4.40 -16.98 15.68
C ALA A 160 5.19 -15.90 14.90
N TRP A 161 6.12 -16.32 14.03
CA TRP A 161 6.87 -15.38 13.20
C TRP A 161 5.98 -14.60 12.22
N ALA A 162 4.94 -15.23 11.68
CA ALA A 162 4.00 -14.55 10.80
C ALA A 162 3.22 -13.47 11.53
N VAL A 163 2.79 -13.73 12.77
CA VAL A 163 2.11 -12.74 13.62
C VAL A 163 3.06 -11.59 13.93
N ASP A 164 4.27 -11.88 14.43
CA ASP A 164 5.27 -10.86 14.76
C ASP A 164 5.60 -9.96 13.56
N ALA A 165 5.75 -10.55 12.37
CA ALA A 165 5.99 -9.82 11.14
C ALA A 165 4.81 -8.89 10.78
N ALA A 166 3.58 -9.37 10.88
CA ALA A 166 2.39 -8.57 10.58
C ALA A 166 2.17 -7.43 11.61
N GLU A 167 2.49 -7.66 12.89
CA GLU A 167 2.46 -6.62 13.93
C GLU A 167 3.52 -5.53 13.68
N LEU A 168 4.72 -5.94 13.24
CA LEU A 168 5.78 -5.01 12.86
C LEU A 168 5.36 -4.16 11.65
N ASP A 169 4.77 -4.77 10.63
CA ASP A 169 4.28 -4.08 9.44
C ASP A 169 3.18 -3.06 9.77
N LEU A 170 2.24 -3.41 10.66
CA LEU A 170 1.22 -2.49 11.16
C LEU A 170 1.85 -1.34 11.94
N THR A 171 2.78 -1.63 12.83
CA THR A 171 3.51 -0.62 13.61
C THR A 171 4.25 0.36 12.70
N ASP A 172 4.94 -0.15 11.69
CA ASP A 172 5.66 0.66 10.71
C ASP A 172 4.71 1.50 9.85
N ALA A 173 3.55 0.95 9.44
CA ALA A 173 2.53 1.70 8.71
C ALA A 173 1.95 2.86 9.54
N VAL A 174 1.62 2.62 10.81
CA VAL A 174 1.10 3.65 11.74
C VAL A 174 2.17 4.71 12.02
N ARG A 175 3.41 4.30 12.29
CA ARG A 175 4.54 5.22 12.51
C ARG A 175 4.72 6.12 11.29
N LEU A 176 4.73 5.53 10.10
CA LEU A 176 4.92 6.26 8.87
C LEU A 176 3.80 7.27 8.60
N ALA A 177 2.55 6.85 8.76
CA ALA A 177 1.40 7.74 8.63
C ALA A 177 1.45 8.90 9.64
N THR A 178 1.89 8.63 10.86
CA THR A 178 2.08 9.65 11.92
C THR A 178 3.14 10.67 11.54
N VAL A 179 4.32 10.22 11.09
CA VAL A 179 5.43 11.09 10.64
C VAL A 179 4.99 12.02 9.51
N HIS A 180 4.06 11.56 8.67
CA HIS A 180 3.53 12.34 7.56
C HIS A 180 2.21 13.05 7.84
N GLY A 181 1.83 13.18 9.12
CA GLY A 181 0.78 14.11 9.57
C GLY A 181 -0.64 13.57 9.42
N VAL A 182 -0.84 12.25 9.31
CA VAL A 182 -2.19 11.68 9.42
C VAL A 182 -2.68 11.86 10.87
N PRO A 183 -3.88 12.44 11.09
CA PRO A 183 -4.44 12.64 12.43
C PRO A 183 -4.55 11.34 13.22
N ALA A 184 -4.13 11.37 14.48
CA ALA A 184 -4.13 10.19 15.36
C ALA A 184 -5.51 9.52 15.47
N GLN A 185 -6.60 10.29 15.46
CA GLN A 185 -7.96 9.75 15.52
C GLN A 185 -8.26 8.82 14.34
N LEU A 186 -7.84 9.20 13.12
CA LEU A 186 -8.05 8.37 11.93
C LEU A 186 -7.16 7.13 11.94
N LEU A 187 -5.98 7.20 12.55
CA LEU A 187 -5.07 6.06 12.69
C LEU A 187 -5.61 5.03 13.69
N VAL A 188 -6.16 5.51 14.81
CA VAL A 188 -6.83 4.67 15.81
C VAL A 188 -8.00 3.94 15.16
N GLU A 189 -8.90 4.68 14.49
CA GLU A 189 -10.02 4.08 13.76
C GLU A 189 -9.56 3.05 12.73
N ALA A 190 -8.47 3.32 12.00
CA ALA A 190 -7.97 2.42 10.97
C ALA A 190 -7.31 1.15 11.52
N ALA A 191 -6.64 1.24 12.68
CA ALA A 191 -6.05 0.10 13.36
C ALA A 191 -7.08 -0.72 14.16
N GLU A 192 -8.14 -0.08 14.68
CA GLU A 192 -9.15 -0.71 15.54
C GLU A 192 -10.33 -1.33 14.78
N HIS A 193 -10.62 -0.91 13.53
CA HIS A 193 -11.76 -1.40 12.74
C HIS A 193 -11.77 -2.92 12.44
N HIS A 194 -10.77 -3.64 12.92
CA HIS A 194 -10.57 -5.08 12.71
C HIS A 194 -10.50 -5.88 14.02
N GLN A 195 -10.70 -5.26 15.18
CA GLN A 195 -10.91 -6.06 16.40
C GLN A 195 -12.30 -6.70 16.33
N PRO A 196 -12.44 -8.03 16.46
CA PRO A 196 -13.74 -8.63 16.64
C PRO A 196 -14.34 -8.03 17.90
N VAL A 197 -15.57 -7.52 17.78
CA VAL A 197 -16.39 -7.12 18.93
C VAL A 197 -16.36 -8.29 19.91
N GLU A 198 -15.68 -8.12 21.05
CA GLU A 198 -15.88 -8.99 22.19
C GLU A 198 -17.38 -8.97 22.46
N THR A 199 -18.08 -10.05 22.10
CA THR A 199 -19.45 -10.29 22.55
C THR A 199 -19.41 -10.52 24.06
N THR A 200 -19.23 -9.44 24.82
CA THR A 200 -19.44 -9.42 26.25
C THR A 200 -20.93 -9.63 26.50
N GLY A 201 -21.25 -10.82 27.01
CA GLY A 201 -22.41 -11.03 27.88
C GLY A 201 -23.71 -11.37 27.17
N VAL A 202 -23.89 -12.66 26.84
CA VAL A 202 -25.22 -13.26 27.02
C VAL A 202 -25.35 -13.55 28.52
N PRO A 203 -26.24 -12.88 29.27
CA PRO A 203 -26.50 -13.26 30.65
C PRO A 203 -27.18 -14.63 30.64
N ALA A 204 -26.60 -15.56 31.40
CA ALA A 204 -27.26 -16.79 31.76
C ALA A 204 -28.55 -16.46 32.55
N ALA A 205 -29.70 -16.62 31.91
CA ALA A 205 -31.00 -16.55 32.56
C ALA A 205 -31.84 -17.77 32.17
N VAL A 206 -31.73 -18.80 33.02
CA VAL A 206 -32.80 -19.65 33.58
C VAL A 206 -34.00 -19.98 32.68
N ALA A 207 -34.18 -21.27 32.40
CA ALA A 207 -35.49 -21.91 32.49
C ALA A 207 -35.32 -23.38 32.89
N SER A 208 -35.63 -23.66 34.15
CA SER A 208 -36.12 -24.97 34.60
C SER A 208 -37.58 -25.15 34.19
#